data_AF-S3BBE1-F1
#
_entry.id   AF-S3BBE1-F1
#
_cell.length_a   1.000
_cell.length_b   1.000
_cell.length_c   1.000
_cell.angle_alpha   90.00
_cell.angle_beta   90.00
_cell.angle_gamma   90.00
#
_symmetry.space_group_name_H-M   'P 1'
#
loop_
_entity.id
_entity.type
_entity.pdbx_description
1 polymer ?
#
loop_
_entity_poly.entity_id
_entity_poly.type
_entity_poly.pdbx_seq_one_letter_code
_entity_poly.pdbx_strand_id
1 'polypeptide(L)'
;MKRYALQSLCSSRSLISVFCALYAWTAGGALAASAPEDEAVLEARAAQAEKVLADRSFYERWKEPSAIDSVKTAAQVKSDAEGVLKQIEEALAVQRSWCGKKFFVNSCIDDARRASFDREREVREIIVAADEIIRLDRVEKMRAEQEKNALEPRREPMKIAPKTVKTDPPEPMHITPKSVKAPSQPIDIAPKTVKEPSAPVEWEKKTVKDASVPHGMNGKTVKDAAAPTPIPGSEMPHDAASERAAAEAANEAYYAQKQLEAQKRMEEAAELAAKRKADREAKQQQFERSLDEREAAQKRYEANQKERKSNLMQYF
;
A
#
# COMPACT_ATOMS: atom_id res chain seq x y z
N MET A 1 -54.23 -46.46 -30.69
CA MET A 1 -55.09 -45.60 -31.53
C MET A 1 -55.01 -44.18 -30.96
N LYS A 2 -54.25 -43.27 -31.58
CA LYS A 2 -54.76 -42.09 -32.33
C LYS A 2 -55.76 -41.20 -31.55
N ARG A 3 -55.30 -40.07 -30.99
CA ARG A 3 -55.59 -38.66 -31.44
C ARG A 3 -55.52 -37.60 -30.31
N TYR A 4 -54.58 -36.67 -30.49
CA TYR A 4 -54.61 -35.19 -30.32
C TYR A 4 -55.57 -34.47 -29.35
N ALA A 5 -54.95 -33.70 -28.45
CA ALA A 5 -55.07 -32.26 -28.19
C ALA A 5 -56.44 -31.56 -28.23
N LEU A 6 -56.76 -30.86 -27.12
CA LEU A 6 -57.56 -29.63 -27.11
C LEU A 6 -56.95 -28.64 -26.09
N GLN A 7 -56.34 -27.59 -26.62
CA GLN A 7 -56.09 -26.31 -25.95
C GLN A 7 -57.39 -25.49 -25.94
N SER A 8 -57.40 -24.45 -25.09
CA SER A 8 -58.19 -23.21 -25.16
C SER A 8 -59.45 -23.15 -24.28
N LEU A 9 -59.38 -22.38 -23.19
CA LEU A 9 -59.78 -20.97 -23.20
C LEU A 9 -59.46 -20.25 -21.88
N CYS A 10 -58.93 -19.04 -22.02
CA CYS A 10 -58.75 -18.02 -21.00
C CYS A 10 -60.03 -17.70 -20.22
N SER A 11 -59.89 -17.31 -18.94
CA SER A 11 -60.31 -16.00 -18.41
C SER A 11 -60.62 -16.09 -16.92
N SER A 12 -59.69 -15.63 -16.07
CA SER A 12 -59.97 -15.09 -14.73
C SER A 12 -58.71 -14.36 -14.25
N ARG A 13 -58.57 -13.15 -14.76
CA ARG A 13 -57.62 -12.12 -14.32
C ARG A 13 -58.01 -11.60 -12.94
N SER A 14 -57.01 -11.00 -12.30
CA SER A 14 -57.12 -10.02 -11.20
C SER A 14 -57.50 -10.57 -9.83
N LEU A 15 -56.56 -10.45 -8.89
CA LEU A 15 -56.72 -9.79 -7.58
C LEU A 15 -55.70 -10.24 -6.50
N ILE A 16 -54.52 -10.79 -6.86
CA ILE A 16 -53.49 -11.09 -5.85
C ILE A 16 -52.09 -10.78 -6.39
N SER A 17 -51.81 -9.52 -6.73
CA SER A 17 -50.42 -9.06 -6.97
C SER A 17 -50.20 -7.57 -6.70
N VAL A 18 -50.89 -6.99 -5.72
CA VAL A 18 -50.62 -5.62 -5.23
C VAL A 18 -50.89 -5.56 -3.73
N PHE A 19 -50.05 -6.21 -2.90
CA PHE A 19 -50.14 -6.03 -1.44
C PHE A 19 -48.82 -6.20 -0.67
N CYS A 20 -47.65 -6.09 -1.32
CA CYS A 20 -46.35 -6.11 -0.61
C CYS A 20 -45.43 -4.92 -0.96
N ALA A 21 -45.98 -3.79 -1.38
CA ALA A 21 -45.18 -2.60 -1.66
C ALA A 21 -45.87 -1.31 -1.18
N LEU A 22 -46.28 -1.26 0.10
CA LEU A 22 -46.65 -0.03 0.80
C LEU A 22 -46.54 -0.25 2.32
N TYR A 23 -45.32 -0.26 2.85
CA TYR A 23 -45.04 0.08 4.25
C TYR A 23 -43.71 0.84 4.31
N ALA A 24 -43.74 2.05 3.78
CA ALA A 24 -42.80 3.09 4.15
C ALA A 24 -43.62 4.35 4.45
N TRP A 25 -43.28 4.99 5.56
CA TRP A 25 -43.83 6.24 6.10
C TRP A 25 -45.19 6.18 6.77
N THR A 26 -45.18 6.09 8.10
CA THR A 26 -45.57 7.21 8.98
C THR A 26 -45.32 6.85 10.44
N ALA A 27 -44.22 7.36 11.02
CA ALA A 27 -44.18 7.88 12.40
C ALA A 27 -42.74 8.28 12.75
N GLY A 28 -42.57 9.57 13.06
CA GLY A 28 -41.77 10.05 14.19
C GLY A 28 -40.27 9.75 14.18
N GLY A 29 -39.47 10.81 13.98
CA GLY A 29 -38.08 10.82 14.37
C GLY A 29 -37.91 10.41 15.82
N ALA A 30 -37.34 9.22 16.02
CA ALA A 30 -36.62 8.84 17.20
C ALA A 30 -35.23 8.45 16.72
N LEU A 31 -34.21 9.03 17.36
CA LEU A 31 -32.83 8.57 17.27
C LEU A 31 -32.83 7.04 17.23
N ALA A 32 -32.21 6.46 16.20
CA ALA A 32 -31.89 5.04 16.17
C ALA A 32 -30.84 4.77 17.25
N ALA A 33 -31.28 4.74 18.51
CA ALA A 33 -30.63 3.96 19.52
C ALA A 33 -30.85 2.52 19.08
N SER A 34 -29.80 1.90 18.55
CA SER A 34 -29.76 0.47 18.25
C SER A 34 -30.38 -0.27 19.43
N ALA A 35 -31.52 -0.93 19.20
CA ALA A 35 -32.01 -1.92 20.14
C ALA A 35 -30.83 -2.88 20.44
N PRO A 36 -30.65 -3.33 21.70
CA PRO A 36 -29.62 -4.31 21.98
C PRO A 36 -29.87 -5.51 21.07
N GLU A 37 -28.96 -5.77 20.12
CA GLU A 37 -29.05 -6.99 19.34
C GLU A 37 -29.06 -8.16 20.32
N ASP A 38 -30.03 -9.07 20.15
CA ASP A 38 -30.14 -10.27 20.97
C ASP A 38 -28.77 -10.95 21.01
N GLU A 39 -28.27 -11.23 22.21
CA GLU A 39 -26.91 -11.77 22.40
C GLU A 39 -26.69 -13.05 21.59
N ALA A 40 -27.74 -13.86 21.45
CA ALA A 40 -27.77 -15.05 20.61
C ALA A 40 -27.55 -14.75 19.10
N VAL A 41 -28.09 -13.64 18.59
CA VAL A 41 -27.89 -13.23 17.18
C VAL A 41 -26.45 -12.81 16.95
N LEU A 42 -25.86 -12.09 17.90
CA LEU A 42 -24.45 -11.71 17.84
C LEU A 42 -23.51 -12.90 17.96
N GLU A 43 -23.82 -13.85 18.85
CA GLU A 43 -23.06 -15.09 18.96
C GLU A 43 -23.16 -15.93 17.69
N ALA A 44 -24.33 -16.02 17.06
CA ALA A 44 -24.50 -16.69 15.79
C ALA A 44 -23.68 -16.02 14.66
N ARG A 45 -23.67 -14.68 14.61
CA ARG A 45 -22.84 -13.92 13.65
C ARG A 45 -21.35 -14.11 13.91
N ALA A 46 -20.92 -14.13 15.17
CA ALA A 46 -19.53 -14.40 15.54
C ALA A 46 -19.10 -15.82 15.13
N ALA A 47 -19.93 -16.83 15.38
CA ALA A 47 -19.66 -18.20 14.95
C ALA A 47 -19.58 -18.33 13.42
N GLN A 48 -20.35 -17.55 12.67
CA GLN A 48 -20.22 -17.47 11.20
C GLN A 48 -18.91 -16.79 10.79
N ALA A 49 -18.55 -15.68 11.45
CA ALA A 49 -17.29 -14.99 11.20
C ALA A 49 -16.07 -15.88 11.51
N GLU A 50 -16.13 -16.69 12.57
CA GLU A 50 -15.08 -17.66 12.89
C GLU A 50 -14.91 -18.70 11.76
N LYS A 51 -16.01 -19.19 11.19
CA LYS A 51 -15.96 -20.10 10.04
C LYS A 51 -15.31 -19.45 8.82
N VAL A 52 -15.58 -18.16 8.56
CA VAL A 52 -14.93 -17.41 7.47
C VAL A 52 -13.42 -17.29 7.72
N LEU A 53 -13.01 -16.97 8.96
CA LEU A 53 -11.60 -16.91 9.34
C LEU A 53 -10.91 -18.29 9.33
N ALA A 54 -11.66 -19.39 9.52
CA ALA A 54 -11.14 -20.75 9.44
C ALA A 54 -11.17 -21.34 8.01
N ASP A 55 -11.90 -20.73 7.08
CA ASP A 55 -12.09 -21.27 5.74
C ASP A 55 -10.84 -21.08 4.88
N ARG A 56 -10.08 -22.17 4.70
CA ARG A 56 -8.89 -22.22 3.83
C ARG A 56 -9.19 -22.71 2.41
N SER A 57 -10.45 -22.93 2.05
CA SER A 57 -10.83 -23.53 0.76
C SER A 57 -10.35 -22.72 -0.45
N PHE A 58 -10.32 -21.39 -0.35
CA PHE A 58 -9.78 -20.54 -1.41
C PHE A 58 -8.29 -20.79 -1.63
N TYR A 59 -7.51 -20.86 -0.55
CA TYR A 59 -6.07 -21.13 -0.65
C TYR A 59 -5.82 -22.52 -1.19
N GLU A 60 -6.48 -23.54 -0.65
CA GLU A 60 -6.32 -24.94 -1.09
C GLU A 60 -6.67 -25.15 -2.56
N ARG A 61 -7.62 -24.38 -3.11
CA ARG A 61 -7.99 -24.43 -4.53
C ARG A 61 -6.89 -23.88 -5.45
N TRP A 62 -6.17 -22.84 -5.01
CA TRP A 62 -5.27 -22.06 -5.86
C TRP A 62 -3.79 -22.17 -5.48
N LYS A 63 -3.44 -22.87 -4.40
CA LYS A 63 -2.05 -23.01 -3.90
C LYS A 63 -1.12 -23.68 -4.91
N GLU A 64 -1.67 -24.56 -5.75
CA GLU A 64 -0.86 -25.30 -6.72
C GLU A 64 -0.46 -24.37 -7.88
N PRO A 65 0.82 -24.30 -8.26
CA PRO A 65 1.28 -23.41 -9.34
C PRO A 65 0.60 -23.66 -10.69
N SER A 66 0.11 -24.88 -10.92
CA SER A 66 -0.63 -25.26 -12.13
C SER A 66 -2.11 -24.87 -12.09
N ALA A 67 -2.64 -24.42 -10.96
CA ALA A 67 -4.04 -24.02 -10.84
C ALA A 67 -4.34 -22.73 -11.62
N ILE A 68 -3.38 -21.83 -11.74
CA ILE A 68 -3.50 -20.60 -12.52
C ILE A 68 -2.73 -20.79 -13.83
N ASP A 69 -3.47 -21.12 -14.88
CA ASP A 69 -2.93 -21.53 -16.18
C ASP A 69 -2.90 -20.41 -17.23
N SER A 70 -3.77 -19.40 -17.08
CA SER A 70 -3.94 -18.35 -18.06
C SER A 70 -4.02 -16.96 -17.43
N VAL A 71 -3.69 -15.93 -18.22
CA VAL A 71 -3.81 -14.51 -17.81
C VAL A 71 -5.25 -14.15 -17.44
N LYS A 72 -6.24 -14.75 -18.11
CA LYS A 72 -7.66 -14.54 -17.82
C LYS A 72 -8.03 -15.16 -16.47
N THR A 73 -7.56 -16.38 -16.21
CA THR A 73 -7.73 -17.07 -14.92
C THR A 73 -7.06 -16.25 -13.82
N ALA A 74 -5.82 -15.79 -14.01
CA ALA A 74 -5.08 -14.98 -13.06
C ALA A 74 -5.81 -13.67 -12.70
N ALA A 75 -6.37 -12.97 -13.69
CA ALA A 75 -7.16 -11.76 -13.45
C ALA A 75 -8.45 -12.03 -12.65
N GLN A 76 -9.13 -13.14 -12.94
CA GLN A 76 -10.33 -13.56 -12.18
C GLN A 76 -9.97 -13.91 -10.74
N VAL A 77 -8.91 -14.72 -10.54
CA VAL A 77 -8.43 -15.13 -9.21
C VAL A 77 -8.07 -13.91 -8.37
N LYS A 78 -7.44 -12.89 -8.96
CA LYS A 78 -7.15 -11.63 -8.27
C LYS A 78 -8.41 -10.90 -7.82
N SER A 79 -9.42 -10.79 -8.69
CA SER A 79 -10.71 -10.18 -8.33
C SER A 79 -11.43 -10.98 -7.23
N ASP A 80 -11.40 -12.30 -7.30
CA ASP A 80 -12.02 -13.16 -6.30
C ASP A 80 -11.27 -13.06 -4.96
N ALA A 81 -9.93 -13.00 -4.99
CA ALA A 81 -9.08 -12.82 -3.82
C ALA A 81 -9.37 -11.49 -3.10
N GLU A 82 -9.58 -10.39 -3.83
CA GLU A 82 -10.00 -9.12 -3.24
C GLU A 82 -11.36 -9.22 -2.54
N GLY A 83 -12.29 -10.02 -3.08
CA GLY A 83 -13.55 -10.33 -2.42
C GLY A 83 -13.36 -11.12 -1.12
N VAL A 84 -12.48 -12.13 -1.13
CA VAL A 84 -12.16 -12.92 0.07
C VAL A 84 -11.47 -12.07 1.14
N LEU A 85 -10.56 -11.17 0.78
CA LEU A 85 -9.92 -10.24 1.73
C LEU A 85 -10.95 -9.35 2.42
N LYS A 86 -11.96 -8.85 1.69
CA LYS A 86 -13.05 -8.08 2.29
C LYS A 86 -13.89 -8.91 3.26
N GLN A 87 -14.20 -10.16 2.91
CA GLN A 87 -14.92 -11.07 3.81
C GLN A 87 -14.14 -11.35 5.10
N ILE A 88 -12.80 -11.50 5.01
CA ILE A 88 -11.92 -11.66 6.17
C ILE A 88 -11.96 -10.41 7.05
N GLU A 89 -11.87 -9.21 6.46
CA GLU A 89 -11.93 -7.94 7.19
C GLU A 89 -13.27 -7.74 7.91
N GLU A 90 -14.38 -8.04 7.23
CA GLU A 90 -15.73 -7.98 7.80
C GLU A 90 -15.90 -9.00 8.94
N ALA A 91 -15.42 -10.24 8.76
CA ALA A 91 -15.45 -11.27 9.78
C ALA A 91 -14.63 -10.89 11.03
N LEU A 92 -13.44 -10.31 10.83
CA LEU A 92 -12.62 -9.76 11.90
C LEU A 92 -13.34 -8.64 12.65
N ALA A 93 -14.05 -7.75 11.95
CA ALA A 93 -14.82 -6.67 12.58
C ALA A 93 -15.94 -7.22 13.47
N VAL A 94 -16.68 -8.22 12.99
CA VAL A 94 -17.71 -8.92 13.78
C VAL A 94 -17.09 -9.58 15.01
N GLN A 95 -15.98 -10.31 14.84
CA GLN A 95 -15.27 -10.94 15.96
C GLN A 95 -14.77 -9.93 16.99
N ARG A 96 -14.21 -8.79 16.57
CA ARG A 96 -13.80 -7.72 17.50
C ARG A 96 -14.97 -7.18 18.33
N SER A 97 -16.13 -7.01 17.70
CA SER A 97 -17.34 -6.54 18.41
C SER A 97 -17.88 -7.57 19.41
N TRP A 98 -17.80 -8.86 19.08
CA TRP A 98 -18.22 -9.96 19.96
C TRP A 98 -17.22 -10.18 21.10
N CYS A 99 -15.92 -10.14 20.82
CA CYS A 99 -14.87 -10.23 21.82
C CYS A 99 -14.97 -9.12 22.88
N GLY A 100 -15.44 -7.93 22.51
CA GLY A 100 -15.69 -6.82 23.45
C GLY A 100 -16.72 -7.14 24.54
N LYS A 101 -17.53 -8.19 24.36
CA LYS A 101 -18.51 -8.68 25.34
C LYS A 101 -18.01 -9.85 26.20
N LYS A 102 -16.85 -10.42 25.88
CA LYS A 102 -16.24 -11.53 26.63
C LYS A 102 -15.40 -11.02 27.79
N PHE A 103 -15.17 -11.87 28.79
CA PHE A 103 -14.33 -11.52 29.94
C PHE A 103 -12.87 -11.30 29.54
N PHE A 104 -12.31 -12.15 28.68
CA PHE A 104 -10.96 -12.03 28.16
C PHE A 104 -10.93 -11.36 26.77
N VAL A 105 -11.23 -10.06 26.75
CA VAL A 105 -11.33 -9.28 25.50
C VAL A 105 -10.03 -9.31 24.70
N ASN A 106 -8.88 -9.09 25.34
CA ASN A 106 -7.59 -8.98 24.65
C ASN A 106 -7.17 -10.29 23.99
N SER A 107 -7.28 -11.44 24.70
CA SER A 107 -6.92 -12.73 24.11
C SER A 107 -7.84 -13.07 22.93
N CYS A 108 -9.14 -12.85 23.08
CA CYS A 108 -10.12 -13.08 22.01
C CYS A 108 -9.81 -12.24 20.77
N ILE A 109 -9.50 -10.95 20.93
CA ILE A 109 -9.13 -10.06 19.82
C ILE A 109 -7.82 -10.52 19.17
N ASP A 110 -6.83 -10.92 19.97
CA ASP A 110 -5.54 -11.35 19.46
C ASP A 110 -5.63 -12.67 18.68
N ASP A 111 -6.44 -13.62 19.16
CA ASP A 111 -6.70 -14.88 18.45
C ASP A 111 -7.43 -14.62 17.12
N ALA A 112 -8.46 -13.77 17.12
CA ALA A 112 -9.16 -13.37 15.89
C ALA A 112 -8.23 -12.64 14.91
N ARG A 113 -7.32 -11.77 15.40
CA ARG A 113 -6.32 -11.10 14.56
C ARG A 113 -5.32 -12.07 13.97
N ARG A 114 -4.81 -13.03 14.75
CA ARG A 114 -3.89 -14.06 14.26
C ARG A 114 -4.54 -14.86 13.13
N ALA A 115 -5.75 -15.36 13.35
CA ALA A 115 -6.50 -16.08 12.32
C ALA A 115 -6.71 -15.25 11.05
N SER A 116 -7.10 -13.97 11.19
CA SER A 116 -7.23 -13.05 10.04
C SER A 116 -5.92 -12.85 9.29
N PHE A 117 -4.81 -12.64 10.00
CA PHE A 117 -3.51 -12.40 9.35
C PHE A 117 -2.97 -13.64 8.65
N ASP A 118 -3.14 -14.82 9.22
CA ASP A 118 -2.75 -16.07 8.58
C ASP A 118 -3.54 -16.28 7.28
N ARG A 119 -4.85 -15.99 7.29
CA ARG A 119 -5.69 -16.05 6.07
C ARG A 119 -5.34 -14.97 5.05
N GLU A 120 -5.13 -13.74 5.48
CA GLU A 120 -4.70 -12.67 4.57
C GLU A 120 -3.37 -13.01 3.90
N ARG A 121 -2.43 -13.60 4.63
CA ARG A 121 -1.14 -14.03 4.07
C ARG A 121 -1.36 -15.07 2.97
N GLU A 122 -2.14 -16.11 3.26
CA GLU A 122 -2.47 -17.16 2.29
C GLU A 122 -3.14 -16.59 1.03
N VAL A 123 -4.09 -15.66 1.18
CA VAL A 123 -4.74 -15.02 0.03
C VAL A 123 -3.77 -14.13 -0.75
N ARG A 124 -2.89 -13.40 -0.06
CA ARG A 124 -1.87 -12.55 -0.71
C ARG A 124 -0.83 -13.38 -1.48
N GLU A 125 -0.46 -14.56 -1.00
CA GLU A 125 0.42 -15.48 -1.73
C GLU A 125 -0.19 -15.87 -3.09
N ILE A 126 -1.50 -16.16 -3.13
CA ILE A 126 -2.20 -16.44 -4.39
C ILE A 126 -2.24 -15.21 -5.30
N ILE A 127 -2.45 -14.01 -4.76
CA ILE A 127 -2.42 -12.76 -5.54
C ILE A 127 -1.05 -12.56 -6.19
N VAL A 128 0.03 -12.81 -5.45
CA VAL A 128 1.40 -12.70 -5.97
C VAL A 128 1.64 -13.70 -7.11
N ALA A 129 1.21 -14.95 -6.95
CA ALA A 129 1.31 -15.96 -8.00
C ALA A 129 0.51 -15.57 -9.27
N ALA A 130 -0.70 -15.02 -9.10
CA ALA A 130 -1.50 -14.51 -10.21
C ALA A 130 -0.83 -13.31 -10.92
N ASP A 131 -0.29 -12.36 -10.15
CA ASP A 131 0.41 -11.19 -10.69
C ASP A 131 1.71 -11.57 -11.41
N GLU A 132 2.38 -12.64 -10.99
CA GLU A 132 3.54 -13.17 -11.70
C GLU A 132 3.20 -13.63 -13.12
N ILE A 133 2.11 -14.37 -13.31
CA ILE A 133 1.65 -14.82 -14.63
C ILE A 133 1.29 -13.62 -15.52
N ILE A 134 0.57 -12.64 -14.97
CA ILE A 134 0.21 -11.41 -15.69
C ILE A 134 1.46 -10.62 -16.10
N ARG A 135 2.45 -10.56 -15.21
CA ARG A 135 3.73 -9.89 -15.45
C ARG A 135 4.53 -10.60 -16.55
N LEU A 136 4.60 -11.92 -16.52
CA LEU A 136 5.31 -12.72 -17.53
C LEU A 136 4.70 -12.52 -18.92
N ASP A 137 3.38 -12.60 -19.05
CA ASP A 137 2.69 -12.31 -20.33
C ASP A 137 2.96 -10.88 -20.83
N ARG A 138 2.97 -9.88 -19.94
CA ARG A 138 3.33 -8.50 -20.32
C ARG A 138 4.77 -8.41 -20.82
N VAL A 139 5.71 -9.08 -20.16
CA VAL A 139 7.12 -9.10 -20.57
C VAL A 139 7.29 -9.78 -21.93
N GLU A 140 6.60 -10.89 -22.17
CA GLU A 140 6.60 -11.58 -23.45
C GLU A 140 6.04 -10.71 -24.58
N LYS A 141 4.92 -10.01 -24.34
CA LYS A 141 4.36 -9.03 -25.29
C LYS A 141 5.36 -7.92 -25.61
N MET A 142 5.99 -7.35 -24.59
CA MET A 142 7.01 -6.31 -24.77
C MET A 142 8.21 -6.82 -25.58
N ARG A 143 8.66 -8.06 -25.34
CA ARG A 143 9.75 -8.68 -26.12
C ARG A 143 9.34 -8.90 -27.58
N ALA A 144 8.14 -9.44 -27.81
CA ALA A 144 7.62 -9.65 -29.16
C ALA A 144 7.46 -8.33 -29.92
N GLU A 145 7.06 -7.25 -29.26
CA GLU A 145 7.01 -5.91 -29.85
C GLU A 145 8.41 -5.36 -30.15
N GLN A 146 9.39 -5.56 -29.27
CA GLN A 146 10.79 -5.17 -29.52
C GLN A 146 11.38 -5.93 -30.71
N GLU A 147 11.12 -7.24 -30.82
CA GLU A 147 11.54 -8.06 -31.96
C GLU A 147 10.90 -7.58 -33.26
N LYS A 148 9.59 -7.28 -33.24
CA LYS A 148 8.89 -6.68 -34.39
C LYS A 148 9.50 -5.33 -34.77
N ASN A 149 9.73 -4.44 -33.81
CA ASN A 149 10.34 -3.13 -34.05
C ASN A 149 11.80 -3.20 -34.50
N ALA A 150 12.55 -4.23 -34.11
CA ALA A 150 13.92 -4.46 -34.56
C ALA A 150 13.97 -5.01 -35.99
N LEU A 151 12.96 -5.80 -36.38
CA LEU A 151 12.79 -6.31 -37.75
C LEU A 151 12.22 -5.26 -38.69
N GLU A 152 11.45 -4.29 -38.20
CA GLU A 152 11.03 -3.14 -38.98
C GLU A 152 12.26 -2.31 -39.38
N PRO A 153 12.52 -2.14 -40.69
CA PRO A 153 13.68 -1.36 -41.13
C PRO A 153 13.53 0.06 -40.58
N ARG A 154 14.53 0.46 -39.80
CA ARG A 154 14.63 1.80 -39.20
C ARG A 154 14.37 2.82 -40.30
N ARG A 155 13.25 3.54 -40.23
CA ARG A 155 12.94 4.61 -41.19
C ARG A 155 14.14 5.53 -41.24
N GLU A 156 14.70 5.71 -42.44
CA GLU A 156 15.85 6.59 -42.62
C GLU A 156 15.55 7.93 -41.93
N PRO A 157 16.49 8.46 -41.13
CA PRO A 157 16.31 9.79 -40.54
C PRO A 157 15.94 10.72 -41.69
N MET A 158 14.77 11.38 -41.57
CA MET A 158 14.25 12.25 -42.63
C MET A 158 15.40 13.08 -43.18
N LYS A 159 15.69 12.94 -44.48
CA LYS A 159 16.68 13.78 -45.14
C LYS A 159 16.22 15.21 -44.93
N ILE A 160 16.89 15.93 -44.04
CA ILE A 160 16.78 17.38 -43.91
C ILE A 160 17.38 17.90 -45.21
N ALA A 161 16.55 17.97 -46.25
CA ALA A 161 16.93 18.64 -47.47
C ALA A 161 17.30 20.08 -47.06
N PRO A 162 18.51 20.57 -47.36
CA PRO A 162 18.81 21.97 -47.15
C PRO A 162 17.75 22.74 -47.92
N LYS A 163 17.02 23.62 -47.23
CA LYS A 163 16.03 24.50 -47.88
C LYS A 163 16.76 25.21 -49.01
N THR A 164 16.46 24.84 -50.25
CA THR A 164 16.87 25.61 -51.41
C THR A 164 16.18 26.95 -51.27
N VAL A 165 16.95 27.99 -50.96
CA VAL A 165 16.51 29.38 -51.01
C VAL A 165 16.02 29.61 -52.43
N LYS A 166 14.71 29.74 -52.61
CA LYS A 166 14.15 30.20 -53.88
C LYS A 166 14.57 31.66 -54.04
N THR A 167 15.49 31.91 -54.96
CA THR A 167 15.98 33.23 -55.38
C THR A 167 15.05 33.87 -56.40
N ASP A 168 13.75 33.94 -56.12
CA ASP A 168 12.81 34.75 -56.90
C ASP A 168 11.75 35.34 -55.95
N PRO A 169 11.68 36.69 -55.82
CA PRO A 169 10.69 37.35 -54.96
C PRO A 169 9.26 37.09 -55.46
N PRO A 170 8.33 36.60 -54.62
CA PRO A 170 6.92 36.54 -54.98
C PRO A 170 6.31 37.96 -55.00
N GLU A 171 5.46 38.23 -55.99
CA GLU A 171 4.74 39.48 -56.14
C GLU A 171 3.92 39.84 -54.89
N PRO A 172 3.83 41.13 -54.52
CA PRO A 172 3.18 41.55 -53.29
C PRO A 172 1.66 41.33 -53.36
N MET A 173 1.15 40.38 -52.57
CA MET A 173 -0.29 40.24 -52.38
C MET A 173 -0.85 41.45 -51.61
N HIS A 174 -1.89 42.08 -52.16
CA HIS A 174 -2.71 43.05 -51.45
C HIS A 174 -3.46 42.36 -50.30
N ILE A 175 -2.98 42.57 -49.08
CA ILE A 175 -3.67 42.15 -47.86
C ILE A 175 -4.54 43.33 -47.41
N THR A 176 -5.85 43.23 -47.64
CA THR A 176 -6.81 44.12 -46.97
C THR A 176 -6.74 43.84 -45.45
N PRO A 177 -6.49 44.84 -44.60
CA PRO A 177 -6.39 44.61 -43.17
C PRO A 177 -7.75 44.17 -42.61
N LYS A 178 -7.80 42.96 -42.04
CA LYS A 178 -8.92 42.56 -41.20
C LYS A 178 -8.91 43.43 -39.95
N SER A 179 -10.08 43.98 -39.62
CA SER A 179 -10.37 44.69 -38.37
C SER A 179 -9.80 43.91 -37.18
N VAL A 180 -8.86 44.54 -36.47
CA VAL A 180 -8.28 44.01 -35.23
C VAL A 180 -9.35 44.07 -34.16
N LYS A 181 -9.78 42.90 -33.68
CA LYS A 181 -10.56 42.80 -32.45
C LYS A 181 -9.62 43.16 -31.30
N ALA A 182 -9.99 44.16 -30.50
CA ALA A 182 -9.18 44.66 -29.40
C ALA A 182 -8.75 43.50 -28.47
N PRO A 183 -7.51 43.53 -27.93
CA PRO A 183 -7.05 42.53 -26.99
C PRO A 183 -7.97 42.53 -25.76
N SER A 184 -8.45 41.36 -25.38
CA SER A 184 -9.15 41.16 -24.11
C SER A 184 -8.22 41.59 -22.97
N GLN A 185 -8.76 42.34 -22.01
CA GLN A 185 -8.03 42.78 -20.83
C GLN A 185 -7.39 41.59 -20.10
N PRO A 186 -6.22 41.77 -19.47
CA PRO A 186 -5.59 40.74 -18.65
C PRO A 186 -6.56 40.32 -17.54
N ILE A 187 -6.80 39.02 -17.42
CA ILE A 187 -7.47 38.46 -16.26
C ILE A 187 -6.49 38.63 -15.10
N ASP A 188 -6.87 39.39 -14.08
CA ASP A 188 -6.18 39.42 -12.78
C ASP A 188 -6.23 38.02 -12.17
N ILE A 189 -5.16 37.26 -12.37
CA ILE A 189 -4.89 36.06 -11.60
C ILE A 189 -4.35 36.57 -10.26
N ALA A 190 -5.25 36.75 -9.30
CA ALA A 190 -4.86 36.88 -7.91
C ALA A 190 -3.90 35.71 -7.57
N PRO A 191 -2.70 35.97 -7.03
CA PRO A 191 -1.82 34.90 -6.62
C PRO A 191 -2.57 34.08 -5.56
N LYS A 192 -2.78 32.78 -5.85
CA LYS A 192 -3.16 31.84 -4.81
C LYS A 192 -2.14 32.00 -3.70
N THR A 193 -2.62 32.40 -2.53
CA THR A 193 -1.87 32.50 -1.29
C THR A 193 -0.95 31.29 -1.18
N VAL A 194 0.36 31.55 -1.25
CA VAL A 194 1.39 30.58 -0.87
C VAL A 194 1.06 30.19 0.56
N LYS A 195 0.64 28.94 0.75
CA LYS A 195 0.55 28.38 2.09
C LYS A 195 1.98 28.30 2.61
N GLU A 196 2.30 29.11 3.60
CA GLU A 196 3.60 29.11 4.26
C GLU A 196 3.98 27.66 4.62
N PRO A 197 5.23 27.25 4.40
CA PRO A 197 5.70 25.98 4.93
C PRO A 197 5.50 26.03 6.44
N SER A 198 4.76 25.04 6.97
CA SER A 198 4.60 24.84 8.40
C SER A 198 5.97 24.97 9.07
N ALA A 199 6.05 25.88 10.03
CA ALA A 199 7.22 25.99 10.90
C ALA A 199 7.58 24.58 11.45
N PRO A 200 8.88 24.28 11.64
CA PRO A 200 9.27 23.06 12.32
C PRO A 200 8.57 23.03 13.67
N VAL A 201 7.83 21.96 13.94
CA VAL A 201 7.34 21.71 15.30
C VAL A 201 8.57 21.66 16.19
N GLU A 202 8.70 22.66 17.04
CA GLU A 202 9.66 22.68 18.13
C GLU A 202 9.38 21.44 18.97
N TRP A 203 10.31 20.49 18.99
CA TRP A 203 10.21 19.36 19.89
C TRP A 203 10.35 19.93 21.29
N GLU A 204 9.22 20.23 21.93
CA GLU A 204 9.19 20.34 23.38
C GLU A 204 9.87 19.09 23.92
N LYS A 205 11.03 19.30 24.55
CA LYS A 205 11.66 18.29 25.38
C LYS A 205 10.57 17.83 26.33
N LYS A 206 10.09 16.61 26.15
CA LYS A 206 9.36 15.89 27.20
C LYS A 206 10.23 16.04 28.44
N THR A 207 9.75 16.84 29.39
CA THR A 207 10.25 16.80 30.74
C THR A 207 10.10 15.35 31.17
N VAL A 208 11.24 14.73 31.45
CA VAL A 208 11.28 13.46 32.16
C VAL A 208 10.51 13.73 33.44
N LYS A 209 9.32 13.14 33.55
CA LYS A 209 8.65 13.02 34.83
C LYS A 209 9.59 12.16 35.65
N ASP A 210 10.24 12.76 36.64
CA ASP A 210 11.08 12.05 37.60
C ASP A 210 10.34 10.80 38.05
N ALA A 211 11.08 9.70 38.09
CA ALA A 211 10.57 8.43 38.60
C ALA A 211 9.86 8.70 39.93
N SER A 212 8.59 8.31 39.99
CA SER A 212 7.83 8.28 41.23
C SER A 212 8.67 7.53 42.26
N VAL A 213 9.21 8.27 43.22
CA VAL A 213 9.78 7.71 44.45
C VAL A 213 8.73 6.75 45.02
N PRO A 214 9.04 5.46 45.22
CA PRO A 214 8.09 4.57 45.86
C PRO A 214 7.77 5.12 47.24
N HIS A 215 6.48 5.34 47.46
CA HIS A 215 5.92 5.77 48.74
C HIS A 215 6.45 4.87 49.85
N GLY A 216 7.04 5.50 50.87
CA GLY A 216 7.63 4.79 51.99
C GLY A 216 6.61 3.90 52.70
N MET A 217 6.93 2.62 52.84
CA MET A 217 6.48 1.88 54.00
C MET A 217 7.47 2.15 55.13
N ASN A 218 7.07 3.06 56.01
CA ASN A 218 7.74 3.29 57.28
C ASN A 218 7.66 2.03 58.15
N GLY A 219 8.83 1.52 58.53
CA GLY A 219 9.17 0.97 59.83
C GLY A 219 8.24 -0.07 60.48
N LYS A 220 8.68 -1.33 60.45
CA LYS A 220 8.62 -2.15 61.66
C LYS A 220 9.97 -2.83 61.84
N THR A 221 10.57 -2.53 62.98
CA THR A 221 11.82 -3.08 63.48
C THR A 221 11.91 -4.58 63.22
N VAL A 222 12.94 -5.00 62.48
CA VAL A 222 13.31 -6.40 62.39
C VAL A 222 13.82 -6.81 63.77
N LYS A 223 12.98 -7.55 64.48
CA LYS A 223 13.41 -8.39 65.59
C LYS A 223 14.30 -9.47 64.96
N ASP A 224 15.52 -9.62 65.46
CA ASP A 224 16.46 -10.66 65.03
C ASP A 224 15.76 -12.02 64.96
N ALA A 225 15.39 -12.43 63.74
CA ALA A 225 14.94 -13.76 63.45
C ALA A 225 16.20 -14.58 63.18
N ALA A 226 16.43 -15.53 64.09
CA ALA A 226 17.50 -16.49 64.12
C ALA A 226 18.07 -16.88 62.75
N ALA A 227 19.41 -16.96 62.69
CA ALA A 227 20.13 -17.69 61.66
C ALA A 227 19.44 -19.05 61.43
N PRO A 228 19.23 -19.46 60.16
CA PRO A 228 18.71 -20.79 59.90
C PRO A 228 19.73 -21.79 60.45
N THR A 229 19.32 -22.54 61.47
CA THR A 229 20.10 -23.68 61.96
C THR A 229 20.35 -24.64 60.79
N PRO A 230 21.60 -25.08 60.56
CA PRO A 230 21.89 -26.04 59.49
C PRO A 230 21.13 -27.34 59.78
N ILE A 231 20.25 -27.73 58.86
CA ILE A 231 19.71 -29.10 58.86
C ILE A 231 20.90 -30.01 58.50
N PRO A 232 21.31 -30.95 59.36
CA PRO A 232 22.38 -31.86 59.02
C PRO A 232 21.87 -32.82 57.95
N GLY A 233 22.42 -32.73 56.74
CA GLY A 233 22.23 -33.74 55.69
C GLY A 233 21.55 -33.29 54.39
N SER A 234 21.36 -31.99 54.10
CA SER A 234 20.93 -31.56 52.76
C SER A 234 22.14 -31.13 51.92
N GLU A 235 22.89 -32.10 51.42
CA GLU A 235 23.71 -31.87 50.23
C GLU A 235 22.73 -31.53 49.10
N MET A 236 22.75 -30.28 48.64
CA MET A 236 22.11 -29.93 47.38
C MET A 236 22.68 -30.87 46.32
N PRO A 237 21.85 -31.66 45.61
CA PRO A 237 22.37 -32.56 44.60
C PRO A 237 23.19 -31.74 43.61
N HIS A 238 24.44 -32.15 43.37
CA HIS A 238 25.39 -31.46 42.47
C HIS A 238 24.77 -31.15 41.10
N ASP A 239 23.77 -31.92 40.70
CA ASP A 239 22.99 -31.79 39.47
C ASP A 239 22.12 -30.51 39.43
N ALA A 240 21.57 -30.06 40.56
CA ALA A 240 20.73 -28.85 40.60
C ALA A 240 21.54 -27.55 40.46
N ALA A 241 22.82 -27.57 40.85
CA ALA A 241 23.73 -26.44 40.68
C ALA A 241 24.26 -26.36 39.23
N SER A 242 24.53 -27.52 38.61
CA SER A 242 24.96 -27.58 37.21
C SER A 242 23.82 -27.20 36.25
N GLU A 243 22.58 -27.59 36.55
CA GLU A 243 21.40 -27.18 35.77
C GLU A 243 21.15 -25.67 35.81
N ARG A 244 21.34 -25.01 36.97
CA ARG A 244 21.25 -23.54 37.06
C ARG A 244 22.35 -22.85 36.28
N ALA A 245 23.59 -23.33 36.38
CA ALA A 245 24.70 -22.79 35.60
C ALA A 245 24.48 -22.94 34.08
N ALA A 246 23.90 -24.06 33.65
CA ALA A 246 23.53 -24.27 32.24
C ALA A 246 22.40 -23.34 31.78
N ALA A 247 21.39 -23.10 32.63
CA ALA A 247 20.31 -22.16 32.34
C ALA A 247 20.79 -20.69 32.30
N GLU A 248 21.71 -20.31 33.19
CA GLU A 248 22.34 -18.98 33.19
C GLU A 248 23.18 -18.77 31.93
N ALA A 249 24.01 -19.75 31.54
CA ALA A 249 24.78 -19.70 30.31
C ALA A 249 23.89 -19.62 29.05
N ALA A 250 22.76 -20.34 29.03
CA ALA A 250 21.80 -20.27 27.93
C ALA A 250 21.13 -18.88 27.85
N ASN A 251 20.82 -18.26 28.99
CA ASN A 251 20.28 -16.90 29.04
C ASN A 251 21.32 -15.87 28.55
N GLU A 252 22.57 -15.97 29.01
CA GLU A 252 23.66 -15.10 28.55
C GLU A 252 23.90 -15.22 27.04
N ALA A 253 23.90 -16.44 26.51
CA ALA A 253 24.03 -16.68 25.07
C ALA A 253 22.87 -16.07 24.27
N TYR A 254 21.63 -16.19 24.78
CA TYR A 254 20.46 -15.56 24.16
C TYR A 254 20.58 -14.03 24.13
N TYR A 255 21.01 -13.40 25.24
CA TYR A 255 21.24 -11.95 25.27
C TYR A 255 22.37 -11.52 24.33
N ALA A 256 23.47 -12.26 24.28
CA ALA A 256 24.57 -11.98 23.36
C ALA A 256 24.13 -12.07 21.89
N GLN A 257 23.36 -13.11 21.52
CA GLN A 257 22.79 -13.23 20.18
C GLN A 257 21.86 -12.06 19.83
N LYS A 258 21.03 -11.63 20.78
CA LYS A 258 20.12 -10.49 20.58
C LYS A 258 20.86 -9.18 20.36
N GLN A 259 21.99 -8.97 21.05
CA GLN A 259 22.85 -7.80 20.83
C GLN A 259 23.52 -7.83 19.45
N LEU A 260 24.00 -9.00 19.01
CA LEU A 260 24.57 -9.16 17.68
C LEU A 260 23.53 -8.94 16.57
N GLU A 261 22.31 -9.44 16.75
CA GLU A 261 21.22 -9.20 15.80
C GLU A 261 20.85 -7.71 15.75
N ALA A 262 20.80 -7.04 16.90
CA ALA A 262 20.56 -5.60 16.95
C ALA A 262 21.66 -4.80 16.23
N GLN A 263 22.93 -5.17 16.43
CA GLN A 263 24.07 -4.55 15.71
C GLN A 263 23.95 -4.77 14.21
N LYS A 264 23.65 -6.00 13.76
CA LYS A 264 23.43 -6.29 12.34
C LYS A 264 22.32 -5.46 11.72
N ARG A 265 21.19 -5.26 12.42
CA ARG A 265 20.11 -4.39 11.92
C ARG A 265 20.55 -2.93 11.82
N MET A 266 21.38 -2.46 12.74
CA MET A 266 21.93 -1.09 12.69
C MET A 266 22.93 -0.92 11.54
N GLU A 267 23.79 -1.90 11.31
CA GLU A 267 24.73 -1.91 10.18
C GLU A 267 23.98 -1.95 8.84
N GLU A 268 23.00 -2.84 8.68
CA GLU A 268 22.19 -2.92 7.47
C GLU A 268 21.42 -1.60 7.21
N ALA A 269 20.86 -1.00 8.27
CA ALA A 269 20.21 0.31 8.16
C ALA A 269 21.19 1.42 7.76
N ALA A 270 22.42 1.39 8.28
CA ALA A 270 23.48 2.34 7.93
C ALA A 270 23.93 2.17 6.48
N GLU A 271 24.10 0.93 6.00
CA GLU A 271 24.44 0.65 4.60
C GLU A 271 23.34 1.13 3.65
N LEU A 272 22.08 0.89 3.99
CA LEU A 272 20.95 1.31 3.16
C LEU A 272 20.82 2.85 3.15
N ALA A 273 21.09 3.50 4.28
CA ALA A 273 21.19 4.95 4.35
C ALA A 273 22.35 5.50 3.50
N ALA A 274 23.51 4.84 3.51
CA ALA A 274 24.66 5.19 2.69
C ALA A 274 24.36 5.04 1.19
N LYS A 275 23.72 3.94 0.77
CA LYS A 275 23.26 3.74 -0.62
C LYS A 275 22.32 4.85 -1.06
N ARG A 276 21.32 5.20 -0.24
CA ARG A 276 20.40 6.31 -0.53
C ARG A 276 21.12 7.66 -0.62
N LYS A 277 22.18 7.88 0.15
CA LYS A 277 23.01 9.08 0.07
C LYS A 277 23.79 9.12 -1.24
N ALA A 278 24.45 8.03 -1.60
CA ALA A 278 25.17 7.90 -2.87
C ALA A 278 24.24 8.10 -4.08
N ASP A 279 23.02 7.56 -4.05
CA ASP A 279 22.03 7.78 -5.11
C ASP A 279 21.61 9.24 -5.24
N ARG A 280 21.45 9.96 -4.12
CA ARG A 280 21.14 11.40 -4.14
C ARG A 280 22.29 12.19 -4.73
N GLU A 281 23.52 11.88 -4.34
CA GLU A 281 24.73 12.54 -4.86
C GLU A 281 24.92 12.25 -6.36
N ALA A 282 24.70 11.02 -6.80
CA ALA A 282 24.76 10.66 -8.23
C ALA A 282 23.71 11.43 -9.05
N LYS A 283 22.47 11.54 -8.55
CA LYS A 283 21.41 12.34 -9.20
C LYS A 283 21.76 13.83 -9.23
N GLN A 284 22.34 14.36 -8.16
CA GLN A 284 22.79 15.75 -8.12
C GLN A 284 23.89 16.00 -9.16
N GLN A 285 24.90 15.12 -9.26
CA GLN A 285 25.95 15.23 -10.27
C GLN A 285 25.41 15.15 -11.69
N GLN A 286 24.43 14.28 -11.95
CA GLN A 286 23.76 14.22 -13.26
C GLN A 286 23.02 15.53 -13.57
N PHE A 287 22.37 16.12 -12.57
CA PHE A 287 21.68 17.39 -12.72
C PHE A 287 22.67 18.53 -13.02
N GLU A 288 23.78 18.62 -12.30
CA GLU A 288 24.84 19.60 -12.53
C GLU A 288 25.45 19.45 -13.94
N ARG A 289 25.77 18.23 -14.37
CA ARG A 289 26.22 17.98 -15.75
C ARG A 289 25.20 18.45 -16.79
N SER A 290 23.91 18.21 -16.55
CA SER A 290 22.85 18.67 -17.45
C SER A 290 22.70 20.19 -17.50
N LEU A 291 23.08 20.91 -16.43
CA LEU A 291 23.10 22.36 -16.41
C LEU A 291 24.29 22.88 -17.23
N ASP A 292 25.48 22.32 -17.02
CA ASP A 292 26.69 22.69 -17.75
C ASP A 292 26.53 22.45 -19.26
N GLU A 293 25.93 21.34 -19.66
CA GLU A 293 25.63 21.04 -21.07
C GLU A 293 24.68 22.06 -21.68
N ARG A 294 23.64 22.48 -20.93
CA ARG A 294 22.70 23.51 -21.38
C ARG A 294 23.37 24.87 -21.51
N GLU A 295 24.19 25.27 -20.55
CA GLU A 295 24.95 26.51 -20.61
C GLU A 295 25.94 26.52 -21.79
N ALA A 296 26.66 25.40 -21.99
CA ALA A 296 27.57 25.25 -23.12
C ALA A 296 26.82 25.32 -24.46
N ALA A 297 25.63 24.71 -24.56
CA ALA A 297 24.79 24.79 -25.76
C ALA A 297 24.31 26.22 -26.04
N GLN A 298 23.91 26.97 -24.99
CA GLN A 298 23.53 28.38 -25.12
C GLN A 298 24.71 29.24 -25.59
N LYS A 299 25.91 29.07 -24.99
CA LYS A 299 27.12 29.78 -25.43
C LYS A 299 27.47 29.49 -26.89
N ARG A 300 27.35 28.22 -27.34
CA ARG A 300 27.55 27.85 -28.75
C ARG A 300 26.52 28.52 -29.66
N TYR A 301 25.26 28.56 -29.25
CA TYR A 301 24.21 29.23 -30.01
C TYR A 301 24.47 30.74 -30.14
N GLU A 302 24.85 31.40 -29.05
CA GLU A 302 25.20 32.82 -29.05
C GLU A 302 26.44 33.14 -29.90
N ALA A 303 27.48 32.29 -29.83
CA ALA A 303 28.66 32.42 -30.67
C ALA A 303 28.30 32.32 -32.16
N ASN A 304 27.53 31.28 -32.54
CA ASN A 304 27.06 31.10 -33.92
C ASN A 304 26.15 32.26 -34.38
N GLN A 305 25.34 32.82 -33.48
CA GLN A 305 24.53 34.01 -33.77
C GLN A 305 25.40 35.24 -34.02
N LYS A 306 26.45 35.45 -33.21
CA LYS A 306 27.40 36.55 -33.40
C LYS A 306 28.17 36.40 -34.72
N GLU A 307 28.68 35.22 -35.03
CA GLU A 307 29.36 34.93 -36.31
C GLU A 307 28.44 35.16 -37.52
N ARG A 308 27.19 34.72 -37.43
CA ARG A 308 26.19 34.98 -38.49
C ARG A 308 25.90 36.46 -38.66
N LYS A 309 25.77 37.21 -37.57
CA LYS A 309 25.56 38.66 -37.62
C LYS A 309 26.78 39.40 -38.14
N SER A 310 28.00 39.01 -37.77
CA SER A 310 29.23 39.64 -38.27
C SER A 310 29.48 39.33 -39.74
N ASN A 311 29.19 38.11 -40.21
CA ASN A 311 29.23 37.80 -41.65
C ASN A 311 28.16 38.58 -42.42
N LEU A 312 26.95 38.74 -41.87
CA LEU A 312 25.91 39.55 -42.53
C LEU A 312 26.33 41.02 -42.65
N MET A 313 27.01 41.58 -41.64
CA MET A 313 27.55 42.95 -41.65
C MET A 313 28.72 43.15 -42.63
N GLN A 314 29.30 42.09 -43.20
CA GLN A 314 30.30 42.22 -44.28
C GLN A 314 29.66 42.39 -45.67
N TYR A 315 28.36 42.08 -45.81
CA TYR A 315 27.64 42.18 -47.09
C TYR A 315 26.79 43.44 -47.23
N PHE A 316 26.74 44.29 -46.20
CA PHE A 316 26.07 45.60 -46.19
C PHE A 316 27.07 46.71 -45.87
#